data_AF-A0A4Q6BQS1-F1
#
_entry.id   AF-A0A4Q6BQS1-F1
#
_cell.length_a   1.000
_cell.length_b   1.000
_cell.length_c   1.000
_cell.angle_alpha   90.00
_cell.angle_beta   90.00
_cell.angle_gamma   90.00
#
_symmetry.space_group_name_H-M   'P 1'
#
loop_
_entity.id
_entity.type
_entity.pdbx_description
1 polymer ?
#
loop_
_entity_poly.entity_id
_entity_poly.type
_entity_poly.pdbx_seq_one_letter_code
_entity_poly.pdbx_strand_id
1 'polypeptide(L)' 'MSSNSAIPQGPALVIPTVDLADIDSGDASRRERATKALREAFGIYGLAYVKGHSVDP' A
#
# COMPACT_ATOMS: atom_id res chain seq x y z
N MET A 1 -39.09 -12.18 13.22
CA MET A 1 -37.86 -11.66 13.85
C MET A 1 -36.69 -12.25 13.09
N SER A 2 -36.21 -11.56 12.05
CA SER A 2 -35.11 -12.06 11.22
C SER A 2 -33.78 -11.64 11.86
N SER A 3 -33.05 -12.61 12.39
CA SER A 3 -31.73 -12.40 12.99
C SER A 3 -30.71 -12.04 11.90
N ASN A 4 -30.24 -10.79 11.90
CA ASN A 4 -29.18 -10.33 11.03
C ASN A 4 -27.84 -10.89 11.57
N SER A 5 -27.30 -11.91 10.91
CA SER A 5 -26.00 -12.50 11.28
C SER A 5 -24.89 -11.56 10.80
N ALA A 6 -24.28 -10.81 11.72
CA ALA A 6 -23.12 -9.99 11.41
C ALA A 6 -21.95 -10.90 11.02
N ILE A 7 -21.50 -10.84 9.77
CA ILE A 7 -20.27 -11.50 9.34
C ILE A 7 -19.13 -10.85 10.12
N PRO A 8 -18.32 -11.60 10.90
CA PRO A 8 -17.16 -11.06 11.57
C PRO A 8 -16.23 -10.48 10.50
N GLN A 9 -16.07 -9.16 10.51
CA GLN A 9 -15.13 -8.48 9.63
C GLN A 9 -13.72 -8.90 10.07
N GLY A 10 -12.99 -9.58 9.20
CA GLY A 10 -11.58 -9.91 9.44
C GLY A 10 -10.75 -8.62 9.65
N PRO A 11 -9.50 -8.74 10.15
CA PRO A 11 -8.64 -7.58 10.33
C PRO A 11 -8.54 -6.78 9.02
N ALA A 12 -8.67 -5.46 9.11
CA ALA A 12 -8.59 -4.58 7.95
C ALA A 12 -7.23 -4.77 7.26
N LEU A 13 -7.26 -5.13 5.98
CA LEU A 13 -6.05 -5.29 5.18
C LEU A 13 -5.51 -3.90 4.82
N VAL A 14 -4.51 -3.41 5.55
CA VAL A 14 -3.86 -2.13 5.26
C VAL A 14 -2.76 -2.37 4.21
N ILE A 15 -3.14 -2.33 2.94
CA ILE A 15 -2.19 -2.46 1.84
C ILE A 15 -1.33 -1.19 1.76
N PRO A 16 0.01 -1.30 1.69
CA PRO A 16 0.89 -0.15 1.57
C PRO A 16 0.64 0.66 0.29
N THR A 17 0.66 1.99 0.41
CA THR A 17 0.72 2.92 -0.73
C THR A 17 2.16 3.41 -0.91
N VAL A 18 2.70 3.21 -2.10
CA VAL A 18 4.05 3.61 -2.49
C VAL A 18 3.98 4.91 -3.28
N ASP A 19 4.79 5.89 -2.91
CA ASP A 19 4.95 7.12 -3.69
C ASP A 19 6.09 6.94 -4.70
N LEU A 20 5.80 7.01 -5.99
CA LEU A 20 6.82 6.84 -7.02
C LEU A 20 7.80 8.02 -7.04
N ALA A 21 7.42 9.20 -6.55
CA ALA A 21 8.33 10.33 -6.40
C ALA A 21 9.39 10.08 -5.30
N ASP A 22 9.11 9.20 -4.33
CA ASP A 22 10.10 8.78 -3.33
C ASP A 22 11.15 7.81 -3.94
N ILE A 23 10.78 7.07 -4.98
CA ILE A 23 11.69 6.15 -5.70
C ILE A 23 12.68 6.94 -6.56
N ASP A 24 12.19 7.93 -7.29
CA ASP A 24 13.00 8.80 -8.16
C ASP A 24 13.78 9.88 -7.39
N SER A 25 13.66 9.91 -6.05
CA SER A 25 14.29 10.94 -5.24
C SER A 25 15.81 10.77 -5.13
N GLY A 26 16.53 11.90 -5.16
CA GLY A 26 17.95 11.96 -4.76
C GLY A 26 18.18 11.76 -3.26
N ASP A 27 17.14 11.85 -2.43
CA ASP A 27 17.23 11.63 -0.97
C ASP A 27 17.19 10.13 -0.63
N ALA A 28 18.26 9.65 0.00
CA ALA A 28 18.39 8.25 0.41
C ALA A 28 17.27 7.79 1.35
N SER A 29 16.82 8.66 2.26
CA SER A 29 15.78 8.33 3.24
C SER A 29 14.43 8.11 2.56
N ARG A 30 14.14 8.89 1.51
CA ARG A 30 12.90 8.75 0.72
C ARG A 30 12.90 7.43 -0.04
N ARG A 31 14.02 7.09 -0.68
CA ARG A 31 14.17 5.81 -1.39
C ARG A 31 14.06 4.61 -0.46
N GLU A 32 14.62 4.69 0.74
CA GLU A 32 14.53 3.61 1.73
C GLU A 32 13.07 3.39 2.17
N ARG A 33 12.32 4.47 2.43
CA ARG A 33 10.88 4.38 2.75
C ARG A 33 10.10 3.70 1.62
N ALA A 34 10.32 4.11 0.37
CA ALA A 34 9.65 3.50 -0.78
C ALA A 34 10.02 2.02 -0.96
N THR A 35 11.30 1.69 -0.79
CA THR A 35 11.79 0.30 -0.90
C THR A 35 11.20 -0.59 0.19
N LYS A 36 11.12 -0.09 1.44
CA LYS A 36 10.50 -0.81 2.54
C LYS A 36 9.03 -1.11 2.25
N ALA A 37 8.27 -0.11 1.78
CA ALA A 37 6.87 -0.27 1.43
C ALA A 37 6.67 -1.29 0.29
N LEU A 38 7.54 -1.29 -0.73
CA LEU A 38 7.50 -2.27 -1.82
C LEU A 38 7.76 -3.69 -1.34
N ARG A 39 8.75 -3.89 -0.45
CA ARG A 39 9.05 -5.21 0.12
C ARG A 39 7.87 -5.76 0.92
N GLU A 40 7.22 -4.91 1.70
CA GLU A 40 6.04 -5.27 2.49
C GLU A 40 4.83 -5.57 1.60
N ALA A 41 4.54 -4.68 0.65
CA ALA A 41 3.40 -4.79 -0.25
C ALA A 41 3.44 -6.09 -1.07
N PHE A 42 4.56 -6.36 -1.74
CA PHE A 42 4.69 -7.56 -2.56
C PHE A 42 5.03 -8.83 -1.76
N GLY A 43 5.72 -8.71 -0.62
CA GLY A 43 6.10 -9.85 0.20
C GLY A 43 4.97 -10.41 1.08
N ILE A 44 4.02 -9.55 1.49
CA ILE A 44 2.92 -9.94 2.39
C ILE A 44 1.58 -9.95 1.66
N TYR A 45 1.27 -8.89 0.92
CA TYR A 45 -0.06 -8.67 0.34
C TYR A 45 -0.15 -9.09 -1.13
N GLY A 46 0.99 -9.20 -1.83
CA GLY A 46 1.05 -9.49 -3.26
C GLY A 46 0.58 -8.33 -4.15
N LEU A 47 0.32 -7.15 -3.58
CA LEU A 47 -0.19 -5.99 -4.29
C LEU A 47 0.23 -4.68 -3.58
N ALA A 48 0.36 -3.59 -4.34
CA ALA A 48 0.71 -2.27 -3.84
C ALA A 48 -0.18 -1.20 -4.49
N TYR A 49 -0.61 -0.21 -3.72
CA TYR A 49 -1.14 1.02 -4.30
C TYR A 49 0.01 1.94 -4.65
N VAL A 50 -0.07 2.66 -5.77
CA VAL A 50 0.97 3.60 -6.20
C VAL A 50 0.37 4.99 -6.34
N LYS A 51 1.07 6.02 -5.86
CA LYS A 51 0.75 7.43 -6.09
C LYS A 51 1.93 8.16 -6.73
N GLY A 52 1.66 9.29 -7.36
CA GLY A 52 2.69 10.04 -8.09
C GLY A 52 3.17 9.31 -9.36
N HIS A 53 2.30 8.53 -10.01
CA HIS A 53 2.67 7.74 -11.19
C HIS A 53 2.74 8.54 -12.49
N SER A 54 2.34 9.81 -12.49
CA SER A 54 2.34 10.72 -13.64
C SER A 54 1.57 10.23 -14.88
N VAL A 55 1.00 9.03 -14.85
CA VAL A 55 -0.12 8.62 -15.71
C VAL A 55 -1.32 9.47 -15.32
N ASP A 56 -2.01 10.04 -16.31
CA ASP A 56 -3.08 11.06 -16.22
C ASP A 56 -3.98 10.98 -14.96
N PRO A 57 -4.36 12.13 -14.36
CA PRO A 57 -5.29 12.21 -13.24
C PRO A 57 -6.72 11.80 -13.59
#